data_AF-A0A349NFP0-F1
#
_entry.id   AF-A0A349NFP0-F1
#
_cell.length_a   1.000
_cell.length_b   1.000
_cell.length_c   1.000
_cell.angle_alpha   90.00
_cell.angle_beta   90.00
_cell.angle_gamma   90.00
#
_symmetry.space_group_name_H-M   'P 1'
#
loop_
_entity.id
_entity.type
_entity.pdbx_description
1 polymer ?
#
loop_
_entity_poly.entity_id
_entity_poly.type
_entity_poly.pdbx_seq_one_letter_code
_entity_poly.pdbx_strand_id
1 'polypeptide(L)'
;MLLLLATIITVLPLSADNSHSLSKNGDNAIFENSVWNFNPEWRFHLGDVNGAETVNYDDSSWAIVSTPHCVKLEPSEASGCRNYQGIAWYRKHFIAPENHLEVYFEAIMGKQKIYVNGQLATEHFGGYLPVIVELDKYGIRKGDRCVIAVMADNSDDNSYPPGKPQTQLDFAYHGGIYRDVWLYSHHLVRITDEIEANKQAGGGIFVHYANISEKSAQIFVNTDIYNGEKNAVNLVVEQILVDADGKVVKRISGKLKENSGMSKTMEQYMLIKNPNLWSPE
;
A
#
# COMPACT_ATOMS: atom_id res chain seq x y z
N MET A 1 -18.25 -12.77 18.85
CA MET A 1 -18.05 -11.33 18.58
C MET A 1 -18.87 -11.02 17.34
N LEU A 2 -20.01 -10.36 17.51
CA LEU A 2 -20.89 -9.99 16.38
C LEU A 2 -20.28 -8.76 15.70
N LEU A 3 -19.81 -8.91 14.47
CA LEU A 3 -19.33 -7.79 13.65
C LEU A 3 -20.54 -7.12 12.97
N LEU A 4 -20.37 -6.00 12.28
CA LEU A 4 -21.42 -5.40 11.45
C LEU A 4 -21.03 -5.61 9.99
N LEU A 5 -21.90 -6.17 9.17
CA LEU A 5 -21.68 -6.25 7.72
C LEU A 5 -22.20 -4.96 7.09
N ALA A 6 -21.34 -3.97 6.99
CA ALA A 6 -21.62 -2.74 6.26
C ALA A 6 -20.31 -2.17 5.71
N THR A 7 -20.33 -1.75 4.46
CA THR A 7 -19.20 -1.06 3.85
C THR A 7 -19.31 0.42 4.18
N ILE A 8 -18.22 1.00 4.66
CA ILE A 8 -18.11 2.45 4.84
C ILE A 8 -17.31 2.98 3.66
N ILE A 9 -17.95 3.83 2.87
CA ILE A 9 -17.29 4.55 1.77
C ILE A 9 -16.93 5.92 2.32
N THR A 10 -15.64 6.21 2.38
CA THR A 10 -15.12 7.53 2.74
C THR A 10 -14.85 8.32 1.46
N VAL A 11 -15.43 9.52 1.37
CA VAL A 11 -15.20 10.44 0.24
C VAL A 11 -14.56 11.72 0.76
N LEU A 12 -13.57 12.23 0.04
CA LEU A 12 -12.86 13.49 0.34
C LEU A 12 -13.15 14.57 -0.70
N PRO A 13 -14.34 15.19 -0.71
CA PRO A 13 -14.61 16.32 -1.57
C PRO A 13 -13.90 17.60 -1.09
N LEU A 14 -13.21 18.29 -2.00
CA LEU A 14 -12.70 19.66 -1.79
C LEU A 14 -13.86 20.66 -1.90
N SER A 15 -13.99 21.56 -0.90
CA SER A 15 -14.83 22.74 -1.07
C SER A 15 -14.03 23.80 -1.84
N ALA A 16 -14.47 24.12 -3.06
CA ALA A 16 -13.84 25.18 -3.85
C ALA A 16 -14.07 26.54 -3.19
N ASP A 17 -13.01 27.14 -2.66
CA ASP A 17 -12.92 28.58 -2.43
C ASP A 17 -11.78 29.12 -3.30
N ASN A 18 -12.16 29.75 -4.41
CA ASN A 18 -11.39 30.58 -5.35
C ASN A 18 -9.87 30.36 -5.43
N SER A 19 -9.42 29.62 -6.45
CA SER A 19 -8.70 30.13 -7.63
C SER A 19 -7.87 29.01 -8.25
N HIS A 20 -8.47 28.27 -9.19
CA HIS A 20 -7.89 27.78 -10.45
C HIS A 20 -8.96 26.88 -11.08
N SER A 21 -9.18 27.06 -12.37
CA SER A 21 -10.31 26.52 -13.12
C SER A 21 -10.42 25.00 -13.03
N LEU A 22 -11.42 24.53 -12.28
CA LEU A 22 -12.04 23.22 -12.45
C LEU A 22 -13.50 23.45 -12.90
N SER A 23 -13.98 22.56 -13.75
CA SER A 23 -15.12 22.74 -14.65
C SER A 23 -16.43 23.16 -13.98
N LYS A 24 -17.22 23.94 -14.74
CA LYS A 24 -18.59 24.35 -14.44
C LYS A 24 -19.52 23.15 -14.26
N ASN A 25 -19.78 22.81 -13.00
CA ASN A 25 -21.05 22.46 -12.37
C ASN A 25 -20.71 22.07 -10.93
N GLY A 26 -21.64 22.15 -9.98
CA GLY A 26 -21.41 21.91 -8.55
C GLY A 26 -21.06 20.47 -8.16
N ASP A 27 -20.19 19.83 -8.93
CA ASP A 27 -19.66 18.50 -8.69
C ASP A 27 -18.43 18.63 -7.81
N ASN A 28 -18.57 18.18 -6.57
CA ASN A 28 -17.43 17.91 -5.71
C ASN A 28 -16.47 16.98 -6.45
N ALA A 29 -15.22 17.38 -6.66
CA ALA A 29 -14.21 16.52 -7.27
C ALA A 29 -14.01 15.28 -6.36
N ILE A 30 -14.33 14.10 -6.87
CA ILE A 30 -13.96 12.82 -6.27
C ILE A 30 -12.58 12.49 -6.81
N PHE A 31 -11.65 12.27 -5.91
CA PHE A 31 -10.29 11.88 -6.21
C PHE A 31 -10.25 10.39 -6.58
N GLU A 32 -10.09 10.06 -7.86
CA GLU A 32 -9.86 8.69 -8.32
C GLU A 32 -8.35 8.46 -8.46
N ASN A 33 -7.81 7.53 -7.67
CA ASN A 33 -6.44 7.08 -7.82
C ASN A 33 -6.35 6.14 -9.03
N SER A 34 -5.35 6.32 -9.89
CA SER A 34 -5.05 5.36 -10.95
C SER A 34 -4.23 4.21 -10.39
N VAL A 35 -4.56 2.97 -10.80
CA VAL A 35 -3.87 1.74 -10.38
C VAL A 35 -3.41 0.97 -11.61
N TRP A 36 -2.15 0.55 -11.62
CA TRP A 36 -1.60 -0.32 -12.65
C TRP A 36 -1.06 -1.61 -12.04
N ASN A 37 -1.38 -2.73 -12.68
CA ASN A 37 -0.73 -4.01 -12.40
C ASN A 37 0.76 -3.89 -12.76
N PHE A 38 1.62 -3.95 -11.75
CA PHE A 38 3.07 -3.79 -11.90
C PHE A 38 3.80 -5.15 -11.92
N ASN A 39 3.04 -6.24 -12.03
CA ASN A 39 3.56 -7.60 -12.01
C ASN A 39 4.33 -8.06 -13.26
N PRO A 40 3.92 -7.73 -14.50
CA PRO A 40 4.59 -8.29 -15.68
C PRO A 40 5.98 -7.71 -15.91
N GLU A 41 6.81 -8.44 -16.67
CA GLU A 41 8.04 -7.93 -17.30
C GLU A 41 9.13 -7.42 -16.35
N TRP A 42 9.36 -8.15 -15.24
CA TRP A 42 10.57 -7.97 -14.43
C TRP A 42 11.75 -8.74 -15.04
N ARG A 43 12.94 -8.15 -14.99
CA ARG A 43 14.20 -8.85 -15.21
C ARG A 43 14.62 -9.51 -13.90
N PHE A 44 15.04 -10.76 -13.94
CA PHE A 44 15.38 -11.56 -12.77
C PHE A 44 16.76 -12.22 -12.89
N HIS A 45 17.53 -12.15 -11.82
CA HIS A 45 18.80 -12.84 -11.65
C HIS A 45 18.87 -13.52 -10.29
N LEU A 46 19.10 -14.84 -10.30
CA LEU A 46 19.34 -15.62 -9.09
C LEU A 46 20.81 -15.48 -8.67
N GLY A 47 21.05 -15.07 -7.43
CA GLY A 47 22.39 -14.77 -6.91
C GLY A 47 22.68 -13.26 -6.90
N ASP A 48 23.69 -12.91 -6.11
CA ASP A 48 24.16 -11.53 -5.99
C ASP A 48 25.02 -11.11 -7.20
N VAL A 49 24.91 -9.85 -7.59
CA VAL A 49 25.71 -9.27 -8.67
C VAL A 49 25.92 -7.78 -8.45
N ASN A 50 27.16 -7.34 -8.61
CA ASN A 50 27.57 -5.98 -8.29
C ASN A 50 27.04 -4.98 -9.33
N GLY A 51 26.49 -3.86 -8.85
CA GLY A 51 26.00 -2.77 -9.68
C GLY A 51 24.59 -2.98 -10.23
N ALA A 52 23.90 -4.05 -9.85
CA ALA A 52 22.52 -4.33 -10.25
C ALA A 52 21.51 -3.27 -9.78
N GLU A 53 21.88 -2.40 -8.85
CA GLU A 53 21.10 -1.23 -8.46
C GLU A 53 21.21 -0.09 -9.48
N THR A 54 22.32 0.01 -10.21
CA THR A 54 22.64 1.19 -11.03
C THR A 54 21.74 1.33 -12.27
N VAL A 55 21.52 2.57 -12.71
CA VAL A 55 20.64 2.86 -13.85
C VAL A 55 21.08 2.15 -15.13
N ASN A 56 22.39 2.18 -15.41
CA ASN A 56 22.97 1.73 -16.68
C ASN A 56 23.44 0.27 -16.66
N TYR A 57 23.10 -0.50 -15.62
CA TYR A 57 23.40 -1.93 -15.58
C TYR A 57 22.71 -2.66 -16.74
N ASP A 58 23.46 -3.45 -17.49
CA ASP A 58 22.94 -4.27 -18.59
C ASP A 58 22.32 -5.57 -18.05
N ASP A 59 20.99 -5.58 -17.97
CA ASP A 59 20.17 -6.73 -17.57
C ASP A 59 19.53 -7.45 -18.78
N SER A 60 20.00 -7.19 -20.00
CA SER A 60 19.42 -7.77 -21.22
C SER A 60 19.49 -9.30 -21.24
N SER A 61 20.50 -9.87 -20.58
CA SER A 61 20.71 -11.33 -20.43
C SER A 61 19.89 -11.96 -19.30
N TRP A 62 19.25 -11.17 -18.44
CA TRP A 62 18.45 -11.67 -17.32
C TRP A 62 17.14 -12.26 -17.80
N ALA A 63 16.66 -13.26 -17.06
CA ALA A 63 15.36 -13.88 -17.32
C ALA A 63 14.24 -12.84 -17.19
N ILE A 64 13.20 -12.95 -18.03
CA ILE A 64 12.00 -12.13 -17.89
C ILE A 64 10.96 -12.95 -17.13
N VAL A 65 10.44 -12.39 -16.04
CA VAL A 65 9.46 -13.02 -15.15
C VAL A 65 8.31 -12.06 -14.87
N SER A 66 7.23 -12.60 -14.32
CA SER A 66 6.14 -11.81 -13.76
C SER A 66 5.99 -12.15 -12.28
N THR A 67 5.70 -11.16 -11.44
CA THR A 67 5.31 -11.41 -10.06
C THR A 67 3.83 -11.86 -10.01
N PRO A 68 3.37 -12.53 -8.95
CA PRO A 68 4.14 -13.14 -7.86
C PRO A 68 5.19 -14.15 -8.35
N HIS A 69 6.44 -14.01 -7.89
CA HIS A 69 7.58 -14.81 -8.33
C HIS A 69 8.42 -15.28 -7.14
N CYS A 70 8.76 -16.57 -7.15
CA CYS A 70 9.70 -17.17 -6.21
C CYS A 70 11.07 -17.34 -6.89
N VAL A 71 12.16 -17.03 -6.17
CA VAL A 71 13.54 -17.10 -6.69
C VAL A 71 13.92 -18.47 -7.24
N LYS A 72 13.31 -19.53 -6.70
CA LYS A 72 13.50 -20.91 -7.14
C LYS A 72 12.28 -21.75 -6.80
N LEU A 73 11.87 -22.61 -7.72
CA LEU A 73 10.87 -23.63 -7.45
C LEU A 73 11.51 -24.74 -6.62
N GLU A 74 10.88 -25.06 -5.51
CA GLU A 74 11.37 -26.06 -4.56
C GLU A 74 10.45 -27.29 -4.53
N PRO A 75 10.98 -28.48 -4.18
CA PRO A 75 10.16 -29.67 -4.02
C PRO A 75 9.15 -29.51 -2.87
N SER A 76 8.11 -30.33 -2.85
CA SER A 76 7.07 -30.32 -1.81
C SER A 76 7.63 -30.47 -0.40
N GLU A 77 8.78 -31.12 -0.25
CA GLU A 77 9.39 -31.37 1.04
C GLU A 77 10.47 -30.32 1.41
N ALA A 78 10.42 -29.11 0.83
CA ALA A 78 11.43 -28.06 1.01
C ALA A 78 11.64 -27.56 2.46
N SER A 79 10.71 -27.89 3.38
CA SER A 79 10.81 -27.57 4.81
C SER A 79 12.13 -28.06 5.41
N GLY A 80 12.72 -27.25 6.30
CA GLY A 80 13.99 -27.56 6.97
C GLY A 80 15.26 -27.37 6.11
N CYS A 81 15.37 -26.24 5.39
CA CYS A 81 16.54 -25.86 4.56
C CYS A 81 16.82 -26.69 3.30
N ARG A 82 15.79 -27.08 2.57
CA ARG A 82 15.99 -27.53 1.18
C ARG A 82 15.78 -26.43 0.14
N ASN A 83 15.22 -25.30 0.56
CA ASN A 83 15.06 -24.13 -0.29
C ASN A 83 16.39 -23.39 -0.52
N TYR A 84 16.50 -22.74 -1.67
CA TYR A 84 17.53 -21.74 -1.91
C TYR A 84 17.49 -20.67 -0.80
N GLN A 85 18.67 -20.31 -0.31
CA GLN A 85 18.90 -19.20 0.61
C GLN A 85 19.97 -18.31 0.02
N GLY A 86 19.64 -17.04 -0.17
CA GLY A 86 20.58 -16.08 -0.70
C GLY A 86 19.90 -14.91 -1.38
N ILE A 87 20.76 -14.06 -1.92
CA ILE A 87 20.38 -12.86 -2.65
C ILE A 87 19.86 -13.23 -4.05
N ALA A 88 18.82 -12.55 -4.48
CA ALA A 88 18.40 -12.46 -5.86
C ALA A 88 18.04 -11.01 -6.20
N TRP A 89 18.13 -10.68 -7.49
CA TRP A 89 17.86 -9.36 -8.00
C TRP A 89 16.69 -9.36 -8.97
N TYR A 90 15.86 -8.32 -8.85
CA TYR A 90 14.78 -7.99 -9.77
C TYR A 90 14.99 -6.57 -10.30
N ARG A 91 14.78 -6.35 -11.59
CA ARG A 91 14.83 -5.01 -12.21
C ARG A 91 13.60 -4.80 -13.07
N LYS A 92 12.93 -3.65 -12.92
CA LYS A 92 11.78 -3.25 -13.74
C LYS A 92 12.02 -1.90 -14.37
N HIS A 93 12.00 -1.90 -15.70
CA HIS A 93 12.04 -0.70 -16.51
C HIS A 93 10.61 -0.30 -16.88
N PHE A 94 10.28 0.98 -16.75
CA PHE A 94 8.99 1.50 -17.13
C PHE A 94 9.07 2.98 -17.50
N ILE A 95 8.01 3.47 -18.13
CA ILE A 95 7.80 4.91 -18.34
C ILE A 95 6.73 5.34 -17.33
N ALA A 96 7.02 6.36 -16.54
CA ALA A 96 6.08 6.88 -15.55
C ALA A 96 4.77 7.34 -16.24
N PRO A 97 3.63 6.67 -15.99
CA PRO A 97 2.38 6.98 -16.69
C PRO A 97 1.76 8.30 -16.22
N GLU A 98 2.01 8.67 -14.96
CA GLU A 98 1.48 9.85 -14.28
C GLU A 98 2.52 10.46 -13.33
N ASN A 99 2.14 11.54 -12.63
CA ASN A 99 2.90 12.10 -11.51
C ASN A 99 2.42 11.49 -10.19
N HIS A 100 3.10 11.76 -9.07
CA HIS A 100 2.64 11.35 -7.74
C HIS A 100 2.49 9.83 -7.63
N LEU A 101 3.51 9.14 -8.13
CA LEU A 101 3.52 7.70 -8.22
C LEU A 101 4.12 7.07 -6.96
N GLU A 102 3.61 5.92 -6.58
CA GLU A 102 4.22 5.01 -5.62
C GLU A 102 4.22 3.58 -6.13
N VAL A 103 5.27 2.84 -5.80
CA VAL A 103 5.33 1.39 -6.03
C VAL A 103 4.99 0.71 -4.72
N TYR A 104 3.93 -0.10 -4.74
CA TYR A 104 3.45 -0.87 -3.60
C TYR A 104 3.77 -2.34 -3.81
N PHE A 105 4.64 -2.89 -2.97
CA PHE A 105 4.91 -4.33 -2.92
C PHE A 105 4.07 -4.93 -1.81
N GLU A 106 3.20 -5.89 -2.10
CA GLU A 106 2.42 -6.57 -1.05
C GLU A 106 3.30 -7.42 -0.13
N ALA A 107 4.38 -7.98 -0.67
CA ALA A 107 5.39 -8.72 0.08
C ALA A 107 6.62 -9.02 -0.79
N ILE A 108 7.79 -8.90 -0.16
CA ILE A 108 9.06 -9.42 -0.68
C ILE A 108 9.68 -10.21 0.47
N MET A 109 10.08 -11.46 0.23
CA MET A 109 10.50 -12.34 1.32
C MET A 109 11.88 -11.97 1.87
N GLY A 110 11.96 -11.94 3.21
CA GLY A 110 13.20 -11.86 3.96
C GLY A 110 13.67 -10.42 4.15
N LYS A 111 14.86 -10.11 3.65
CA LYS A 111 15.46 -8.79 3.65
C LYS A 111 15.41 -8.22 2.25
N GLN A 112 14.92 -6.99 2.11
CA GLN A 112 14.91 -6.28 0.82
C GLN A 112 15.62 -4.94 0.88
N LYS A 113 16.31 -4.62 -0.22
CA LYS A 113 16.75 -3.26 -0.54
C LYS A 113 16.14 -2.87 -1.88
N ILE A 114 15.40 -1.77 -1.90
CA ILE A 114 14.73 -1.26 -3.09
C ILE A 114 15.41 0.03 -3.51
N TYR A 115 15.68 0.15 -4.80
CA TYR A 115 16.35 1.28 -5.41
C TYR A 115 15.49 1.89 -6.51
N VAL A 116 15.46 3.22 -6.57
CA VAL A 116 14.84 3.99 -7.63
C VAL A 116 15.94 4.72 -8.38
N ASN A 117 16.12 4.41 -9.66
CA ASN A 117 17.18 4.99 -10.51
C ASN A 117 18.57 4.96 -9.84
N GLY A 118 18.93 3.84 -9.21
CA GLY A 118 20.22 3.65 -8.53
C GLY A 118 20.35 4.28 -7.14
N GLN A 119 19.34 5.03 -6.68
CA GLN A 119 19.33 5.56 -5.31
C GLN A 119 18.60 4.57 -4.40
N LEU A 120 19.23 4.21 -3.27
CA LEU A 120 18.60 3.37 -2.26
C LEU A 120 17.37 4.09 -1.71
N ALA A 121 16.20 3.48 -1.89
CA ALA A 121 14.94 4.07 -1.49
C ALA A 121 14.49 3.61 -0.11
N THR A 122 14.61 2.31 0.15
CA THR A 122 14.29 1.74 1.46
C THR A 122 15.01 0.40 1.66
N GLU A 123 15.23 0.06 2.92
CA GLU A 123 15.61 -1.28 3.36
C GLU A 123 14.53 -1.77 4.33
N HIS A 124 13.97 -2.94 4.05
CA HIS A 124 12.89 -3.52 4.85
C HIS A 124 13.23 -4.95 5.26
N PHE A 125 12.86 -5.30 6.49
CA PHE A 125 13.19 -6.57 7.13
C PHE A 125 11.89 -7.29 7.50
N GLY A 126 11.76 -8.53 7.05
CA GLY A 126 10.55 -9.33 7.20
C GLY A 126 9.80 -9.45 5.89
N GLY A 127 9.29 -10.66 5.66
CA GLY A 127 8.75 -11.05 4.37
C GLY A 127 7.28 -10.70 4.12
N TYR A 128 6.50 -10.39 5.15
CA TYR A 128 5.04 -10.59 5.11
C TYR A 128 4.21 -9.32 5.08
N LEU A 129 4.82 -8.18 5.40
CA LEU A 129 4.20 -6.86 5.38
C LEU A 129 4.54 -6.14 4.07
N PRO A 130 3.66 -5.25 3.61
CA PRO A 130 3.90 -4.50 2.39
C PRO A 130 5.06 -3.51 2.55
N VAL A 131 5.65 -3.13 1.42
CA VAL A 131 6.65 -2.06 1.32
C VAL A 131 6.24 -1.09 0.25
N ILE A 132 6.25 0.19 0.58
CA ILE A 132 5.79 1.27 -0.30
C ILE A 132 6.96 2.20 -0.60
N VAL A 133 7.06 2.61 -1.86
CA VAL A 133 8.13 3.48 -2.36
C VAL A 133 7.53 4.65 -3.14
N GLU A 134 7.46 5.82 -2.51
CA GLU A 134 7.04 7.06 -3.16
C GLU A 134 8.09 7.56 -4.16
N LEU A 135 7.74 7.58 -5.44
CA LEU A 135 8.66 7.93 -6.53
C LEU A 135 8.91 9.44 -6.62
N ASP A 136 8.01 10.25 -6.10
CA ASP A 136 8.14 11.72 -6.05
C ASP A 136 9.39 12.17 -5.30
N LYS A 137 9.79 11.43 -4.24
CA LYS A 137 11.01 11.67 -3.46
C LYS A 137 12.29 11.57 -4.30
N TYR A 138 12.22 10.87 -5.44
CA TYR A 138 13.33 10.69 -6.38
C TYR A 138 13.19 11.58 -7.62
N GLY A 139 12.26 12.53 -7.60
CA GLY A 139 12.07 13.50 -8.68
C GLY A 139 11.41 12.93 -9.93
N ILE A 140 10.83 11.74 -9.87
CA ILE A 140 10.16 11.10 -11.01
C ILE A 140 8.93 11.91 -11.42
N ARG A 141 8.77 12.14 -12.71
CA ARG A 141 7.63 12.81 -13.33
C ARG A 141 7.08 11.99 -14.48
N LYS A 142 5.83 12.26 -14.83
CA LYS A 142 5.16 11.66 -15.98
C LYS A 142 6.05 11.73 -17.23
N GLY A 143 6.23 10.59 -17.89
CA GLY A 143 7.03 10.44 -19.10
C GLY A 143 8.50 10.10 -18.87
N ASP A 144 8.98 10.17 -17.62
CA ASP A 144 10.35 9.76 -17.31
C ASP A 144 10.52 8.25 -17.51
N ARG A 145 11.70 7.87 -18.00
CA ARG A 145 12.15 6.48 -18.01
C ARG A 145 12.76 6.17 -16.66
N CYS A 146 12.28 5.11 -16.03
CA CYS A 146 12.63 4.76 -14.67
C CYS A 146 13.06 3.30 -14.58
N VAL A 147 13.93 3.01 -13.63
CA VAL A 147 14.26 1.65 -13.21
C VAL A 147 14.05 1.49 -11.72
N ILE A 148 13.30 0.46 -11.35
CA ILE A 148 13.23 -0.06 -9.98
C ILE A 148 14.14 -1.28 -9.93
N ALA A 149 15.09 -1.29 -8.99
CA ALA A 149 15.87 -2.48 -8.68
C ALA A 149 15.54 -2.96 -7.27
N VAL A 150 15.34 -4.26 -7.10
CA VAL A 150 15.04 -4.90 -5.82
C VAL A 150 16.06 -6.00 -5.60
N MET A 151 16.85 -5.86 -4.54
CA MET A 151 17.60 -6.95 -3.95
C MET A 151 16.71 -7.63 -2.92
N ALA A 152 16.46 -8.92 -3.07
CA ALA A 152 15.72 -9.75 -2.12
C ALA A 152 16.63 -10.86 -1.59
N ASP A 153 16.64 -11.06 -0.28
CA ASP A 153 17.49 -12.05 0.39
C ASP A 153 16.69 -12.82 1.43
N ASN A 154 16.55 -14.13 1.22
CA ASN A 154 15.85 -15.02 2.13
C ASN A 154 16.80 -15.88 2.98
N SER A 155 18.06 -15.46 3.16
CA SER A 155 19.02 -16.13 4.04
C SER A 155 18.62 -16.06 5.52
N ASP A 156 19.20 -16.94 6.32
CA ASP A 156 19.09 -16.89 7.78
C ASP A 156 19.57 -15.53 8.32
N ASP A 157 18.68 -14.82 9.01
CA ASP A 157 18.96 -13.52 9.62
C ASP A 157 18.24 -13.43 10.97
N ASN A 158 18.97 -13.13 12.03
CA ASN A 158 18.44 -13.05 13.39
C ASN A 158 17.89 -11.66 13.76
N SER A 159 18.01 -10.68 12.86
CA SER A 159 17.58 -9.29 13.09
C SER A 159 16.07 -9.10 12.93
N TYR A 160 15.36 -10.05 12.32
CA TYR A 160 13.91 -10.00 12.16
C TYR A 160 13.25 -11.38 12.39
N PRO A 161 11.97 -11.43 12.81
CA PRO A 161 11.27 -12.68 13.02
C PRO A 161 11.24 -13.56 11.76
N PRO A 162 11.38 -14.89 11.91
CA PRO A 162 11.40 -15.67 13.14
C PRO A 162 12.79 -15.70 13.79
N GLY A 163 13.81 -15.11 13.16
CA GLY A 163 15.14 -14.90 13.72
C GLY A 163 15.92 -16.17 14.03
N LYS A 164 15.47 -17.31 13.49
CA LYS A 164 16.05 -18.64 13.70
C LYS A 164 16.55 -19.20 12.38
N PRO A 165 17.56 -20.07 12.41
CA PRO A 165 17.97 -20.81 11.22
C PRO A 165 16.78 -21.55 10.62
N GLN A 166 16.62 -21.47 9.31
CA GLN A 166 15.54 -22.13 8.57
C GLN A 166 15.53 -23.66 8.78
N THR A 167 16.64 -24.26 9.19
CA THR A 167 16.74 -25.70 9.49
C THR A 167 15.88 -26.10 10.69
N GLN A 168 15.49 -25.12 11.50
CA GLN A 168 14.67 -25.29 12.70
C GLN A 168 13.22 -24.86 12.49
N LEU A 169 12.84 -24.50 11.26
CA LEU A 169 11.49 -24.08 10.92
C LEU A 169 10.73 -25.25 10.29
N ASP A 170 9.45 -25.39 10.65
CA ASP A 170 8.53 -26.35 10.04
C ASP A 170 7.83 -25.77 8.79
N PHE A 171 8.49 -24.82 8.13
CA PHE A 171 8.05 -24.17 6.89
C PHE A 171 9.24 -23.60 6.12
N ALA A 172 9.09 -23.41 4.81
CA ALA A 172 10.15 -22.91 3.93
C ALA A 172 10.03 -21.41 3.66
N TYR A 173 11.17 -20.73 3.53
CA TYR A 173 11.22 -19.31 3.16
C TYR A 173 11.36 -19.22 1.65
N HIS A 174 10.23 -19.10 0.96
CA HIS A 174 10.23 -18.89 -0.47
C HIS A 174 10.65 -17.46 -0.80
N GLY A 175 11.92 -17.30 -1.19
CA GLY A 175 12.52 -16.01 -1.51
C GLY A 175 11.87 -15.32 -2.72
N GLY A 176 11.96 -14.00 -2.80
CA GLY A 176 11.52 -13.22 -3.96
C GLY A 176 10.32 -12.33 -3.71
N ILE A 177 9.81 -11.73 -4.78
CA ILE A 177 8.62 -10.87 -4.77
C ILE A 177 7.40 -11.78 -4.96
N TYR A 178 6.99 -12.43 -3.87
CA TYR A 178 6.05 -13.56 -3.89
C TYR A 178 4.58 -13.17 -3.73
N ARG A 179 4.27 -11.87 -3.73
CA ARG A 179 2.92 -11.31 -3.86
C ARG A 179 2.90 -10.24 -4.94
N ASP A 180 1.74 -9.63 -5.14
CA ASP A 180 1.54 -8.65 -6.20
C ASP A 180 2.33 -7.36 -5.95
N VAL A 181 2.63 -6.69 -7.05
CA VAL A 181 3.21 -5.35 -7.08
C VAL A 181 2.27 -4.45 -7.86
N TRP A 182 2.00 -3.30 -7.29
CA TRP A 182 1.12 -2.28 -7.84
C TRP A 182 1.88 -0.99 -8.04
N LEU A 183 1.55 -0.26 -9.10
CA LEU A 183 1.92 1.13 -9.26
C LEU A 183 0.65 1.94 -9.05
N TYR A 184 0.69 2.89 -8.14
CA TYR A 184 -0.42 3.77 -7.86
C TYR A 184 -0.05 5.21 -8.20
N SER A 185 -1.06 5.99 -8.58
CA SER A 185 -1.00 7.44 -8.70
C SER A 185 -1.99 8.04 -7.72
N HIS A 186 -1.53 8.98 -6.90
CA HIS A 186 -2.35 9.58 -5.86
C HIS A 186 -2.47 11.09 -6.02
N HIS A 187 -3.57 11.62 -5.53
CA HIS A 187 -3.67 13.04 -5.27
C HIS A 187 -2.79 13.45 -4.09
N LEU A 188 -2.27 14.69 -4.13
CA LEU A 188 -1.46 15.24 -3.05
C LEU A 188 -2.25 15.36 -1.73
N VAL A 189 -3.56 15.60 -1.82
CA VAL A 189 -4.47 15.47 -0.68
C VAL A 189 -5.12 14.09 -0.74
N ARG A 190 -4.88 13.26 0.27
CA ARG A 190 -5.31 11.86 0.25
C ARG A 190 -5.54 11.31 1.66
N ILE A 191 -6.28 10.21 1.73
CA ILE A 191 -6.27 9.33 2.90
C ILE A 191 -4.87 8.69 2.95
N THR A 192 -4.26 8.61 4.14
CA THR A 192 -2.95 7.97 4.29
C THR A 192 -3.04 6.45 4.10
N ASP A 193 -1.95 5.81 3.70
CA ASP A 193 -1.84 4.35 3.81
C ASP A 193 -1.71 3.95 5.29
N GLU A 194 -2.43 2.91 5.71
CA GLU A 194 -2.46 2.46 7.11
C GLU A 194 -1.09 1.95 7.63
N ILE A 195 -0.21 1.48 6.75
CA ILE A 195 1.13 1.02 7.10
C ILE A 195 2.11 2.20 7.09
N GLU A 196 2.13 3.02 6.03
CA GLU A 196 3.06 4.16 5.93
C GLU A 196 2.81 5.23 6.99
N ALA A 197 1.55 5.43 7.38
CA ALA A 197 1.20 6.42 8.40
C ALA A 197 1.95 6.16 9.72
N ASN A 198 2.32 4.90 9.99
CA ASN A 198 3.05 4.47 11.17
C ASN A 198 2.40 4.98 12.48
N LYS A 199 1.06 4.89 12.53
CA LYS A 199 0.24 5.31 13.67
C LYS A 199 -0.41 4.08 14.31
N GLN A 200 -0.15 3.88 15.60
CA GLN A 200 -0.81 2.81 16.34
C GLN A 200 -2.34 3.04 16.36
N ALA A 201 -3.10 2.04 15.88
CA ALA A 201 -4.56 2.13 15.73
C ALA A 201 -5.01 3.39 14.95
N GLY A 202 -4.24 3.77 13.93
CA GLY A 202 -4.51 4.91 13.06
C GLY A 202 -3.89 4.70 11.68
N GLY A 203 -3.84 5.78 10.89
CA GLY A 203 -3.56 5.68 9.45
C GLY A 203 -4.78 5.17 8.69
N GLY A 204 -4.88 5.51 7.41
CA GLY A 204 -5.98 5.03 6.57
C GLY A 204 -7.36 5.36 7.13
N ILE A 205 -8.24 4.36 7.06
CA ILE A 205 -9.57 4.39 7.65
C ILE A 205 -9.62 3.30 8.73
N PHE A 206 -9.71 3.72 9.99
CA PHE A 206 -9.89 2.82 11.11
C PHE A 206 -11.35 2.84 11.58
N VAL A 207 -12.04 1.71 11.41
CA VAL A 207 -13.43 1.53 11.82
C VAL A 207 -13.50 0.67 13.07
N HIS A 208 -14.20 1.15 14.10
CA HIS A 208 -14.43 0.38 15.31
C HIS A 208 -15.84 0.59 15.85
N TYR A 209 -16.25 -0.32 16.75
CA TYR A 209 -17.63 -0.41 17.21
C TYR A 209 -17.71 -0.42 18.74
N ALA A 210 -18.81 0.10 19.27
CA ALA A 210 -19.13 -0.04 20.69
C ALA A 210 -20.64 -0.31 20.88
N ASN A 211 -21.00 -0.78 22.07
CA ASN A 211 -22.40 -0.94 22.49
C ASN A 211 -23.27 -1.70 21.47
N ILE A 212 -22.75 -2.83 20.97
CA ILE A 212 -23.36 -3.63 19.91
C ILE A 212 -24.48 -4.51 20.49
N SER A 213 -25.67 -4.42 19.90
CA SER A 213 -26.81 -5.27 20.19
C SER A 213 -27.73 -5.34 18.96
N GLU A 214 -28.71 -6.23 18.97
CA GLU A 214 -29.78 -6.27 17.96
C GLU A 214 -30.60 -4.97 17.88
N LYS A 215 -30.59 -4.14 18.93
CA LYS A 215 -31.34 -2.87 18.97
C LYS A 215 -30.54 -1.71 18.39
N SER A 216 -29.24 -1.69 18.61
CA SER A 216 -28.36 -0.63 18.14
C SER A 216 -26.89 -1.02 18.16
N ALA A 217 -26.11 -0.34 17.32
CA ALA A 217 -24.65 -0.35 17.36
C ALA A 217 -24.10 1.08 17.20
N GLN A 218 -23.05 1.40 17.94
CA GLN A 218 -22.25 2.61 17.74
C GLN A 218 -21.09 2.30 16.81
N ILE A 219 -20.94 3.10 15.76
CA ILE A 219 -19.87 2.99 14.78
C ILE A 219 -19.02 4.26 14.86
N PHE A 220 -17.71 4.07 14.97
CA PHE A 220 -16.70 5.12 14.96
C PHE A 220 -15.82 4.93 13.72
N VAL A 221 -15.56 6.03 13.03
CA VAL A 221 -14.75 6.05 11.82
C VAL A 221 -13.68 7.11 11.98
N ASN A 222 -12.43 6.66 12.04
CA ASN A 222 -11.26 7.53 12.16
C ASN A 222 -10.58 7.53 10.78
N THR A 223 -10.61 8.65 10.08
CA THR A 223 -9.97 8.81 8.77
C THR A 223 -8.75 9.70 8.92
N ASP A 224 -7.55 9.17 8.64
CA ASP A 224 -6.32 9.93 8.64
C ASP A 224 -6.05 10.52 7.25
N ILE A 225 -5.89 11.85 7.20
CA ILE A 225 -5.83 12.60 5.94
C ILE A 225 -4.51 13.35 5.89
N TYR A 226 -3.78 13.19 4.80
CA TYR A 226 -2.55 13.89 4.51
C TYR A 226 -2.78 14.99 3.48
N ASN A 227 -2.12 16.12 3.69
CA ASN A 227 -2.08 17.22 2.74
C ASN A 227 -0.65 17.45 2.22
N GLY A 228 -0.36 16.93 1.04
CA GLY A 228 0.89 17.14 0.31
C GLY A 228 0.96 18.42 -0.53
N GLU A 229 -0.11 19.24 -0.55
CA GLU A 229 -0.08 20.54 -1.22
C GLU A 229 0.82 21.52 -0.51
N LYS A 230 1.24 22.59 -1.19
CA LYS A 230 2.08 23.65 -0.60
C LYS A 230 1.35 24.54 0.42
N ASN A 231 0.02 24.53 0.39
CA ASN A 231 -0.83 25.39 1.21
C ASN A 231 -1.77 24.55 2.08
N ALA A 232 -2.31 25.14 3.13
CA ALA A 232 -3.37 24.52 3.90
C ALA A 232 -4.65 24.36 3.05
N VAL A 233 -5.35 23.25 3.22
CA VAL A 233 -6.58 22.92 2.48
C VAL A 233 -7.76 22.81 3.43
N ASN A 234 -8.94 23.23 2.97
CA ASN A 234 -10.21 22.97 3.65
C ASN A 234 -10.90 21.82 2.94
N LEU A 235 -11.26 20.79 3.71
CA LEU A 235 -11.81 19.54 3.21
C LEU A 235 -13.14 19.27 3.89
N VAL A 236 -14.01 18.54 3.19
CA VAL A 236 -15.13 17.84 3.80
C VAL A 236 -14.81 16.36 3.77
N VAL A 237 -15.00 15.69 4.90
CA VAL A 237 -14.85 14.23 5.01
C VAL A 237 -16.25 13.65 5.15
N GLU A 238 -16.65 12.85 4.18
CA GLU A 238 -17.96 12.22 4.14
C GLU A 238 -17.85 10.71 4.35
N GLN A 239 -18.67 10.18 5.26
CA GLN A 239 -18.80 8.74 5.51
C GLN A 239 -20.18 8.30 5.04
N ILE A 240 -20.21 7.28 4.20
CA ILE A 240 -21.43 6.67 3.68
C ILE A 240 -21.45 5.21 4.12
N LEU A 241 -22.39 4.88 5.00
CA LEU A 241 -22.66 3.49 5.41
C LEU A 241 -23.67 2.90 4.43
N VAL A 242 -23.32 1.78 3.78
CA VAL A 242 -24.22 1.01 2.93
C VAL A 242 -24.52 -0.37 3.51
N ASP A 243 -25.71 -0.89 3.24
CA ASP A 243 -26.04 -2.30 3.53
C ASP A 243 -25.46 -3.25 2.46
N ALA A 244 -25.70 -4.56 2.63
CA ALA A 244 -25.19 -5.60 1.74
C ALA A 244 -25.72 -5.50 0.30
N ASP A 245 -26.84 -4.82 0.08
CA ASP A 245 -27.42 -4.57 -1.24
C ASP A 245 -26.87 -3.26 -1.86
N GLY A 246 -25.92 -2.59 -1.19
CA GLY A 246 -25.33 -1.32 -1.61
C GLY A 246 -26.23 -0.11 -1.34
N LYS A 247 -27.33 -0.26 -0.61
CA LYS A 247 -28.23 0.85 -0.29
C LYS A 247 -27.68 1.67 0.87
N VAL A 248 -27.70 2.99 0.72
CA VAL A 248 -27.25 3.92 1.76
C VAL A 248 -28.15 3.81 3.00
N VAL A 249 -27.56 3.38 4.11
CA VAL A 249 -28.18 3.31 5.45
C VAL A 249 -28.02 4.63 6.18
N LYS A 250 -26.83 5.24 6.10
CA LYS A 250 -26.53 6.49 6.79
C LYS A 250 -25.41 7.26 6.12
N ARG A 251 -25.47 8.59 6.21
CA ARG A 251 -24.46 9.52 5.71
C ARG A 251 -24.14 10.55 6.79
N ILE A 252 -22.86 10.82 7.02
CA ILE A 252 -22.40 11.90 7.90
C ILE A 252 -21.22 12.62 7.23
N SER A 253 -21.07 13.90 7.53
CA SER A 253 -19.99 14.72 6.99
C SER A 253 -19.42 15.61 8.09
N GLY A 254 -18.15 15.98 7.97
CA GLY A 254 -17.61 17.09 8.75
C GLY A 254 -16.46 17.80 8.05
N LYS A 255 -16.15 19.00 8.54
CA LYS A 255 -15.15 19.87 7.93
C LYS A 255 -13.81 19.72 8.64
N LEU A 256 -12.74 19.65 7.88
CA LEU A 256 -11.36 19.60 8.36
C LEU A 256 -10.53 20.66 7.64
N LYS A 257 -9.73 21.40 8.39
CA LYS A 257 -8.62 22.19 7.82
C LYS A 257 -7.33 21.46 8.09
N GLU A 258 -6.55 21.19 7.04
CA GLU A 258 -5.29 20.48 7.13
C GLU A 258 -4.12 21.32 6.61
N ASN A 259 -3.01 21.32 7.34
CA ASN A 259 -1.84 22.13 6.99
C ASN A 259 -0.95 21.39 5.98
N SER A 260 -0.18 22.14 5.21
CA SER A 260 0.77 21.59 4.23
C SER A 260 1.80 20.67 4.90
N GLY A 261 2.05 19.50 4.30
CA GLY A 261 3.04 18.52 4.75
C GLY A 261 2.65 17.75 6.02
N MET A 262 1.42 17.89 6.51
CA MET A 262 0.94 17.29 7.74
C MET A 262 -0.19 16.29 7.47
N SER A 263 -0.42 15.39 8.43
CA SER A 263 -1.62 14.55 8.47
C SER A 263 -2.38 14.69 9.77
N LYS A 264 -3.70 14.50 9.71
CA LYS A 264 -4.60 14.56 10.86
C LYS A 264 -5.75 13.58 10.74
N THR A 265 -6.07 12.97 11.87
CA THR A 265 -7.22 12.09 12.02
C THR A 265 -8.50 12.88 12.23
N MET A 266 -9.49 12.64 11.39
CA MET A 266 -10.87 13.04 11.59
C MET A 266 -11.67 11.89 12.20
N GLU A 267 -12.21 12.11 13.40
CA GLU A 267 -13.05 11.14 14.10
C GLU A 267 -14.53 11.46 13.84
N GLN A 268 -15.27 10.47 13.35
CA GLN A 268 -16.69 10.59 13.03
C GLN A 268 -17.48 9.46 13.68
N TYR A 269 -18.74 9.75 14.02
CA TYR A 269 -19.59 8.85 14.80
C TYR A 269 -20.97 8.68 14.18
N MET A 270 -21.47 7.44 14.20
CA MET A 270 -22.83 7.11 13.79
C MET A 270 -23.48 6.06 14.70
N LEU A 271 -24.69 6.38 15.19
CA LEU A 271 -25.58 5.40 15.82
C LEU A 271 -26.47 4.72 14.77
N ILE A 272 -26.43 3.39 14.70
CA ILE A 272 -27.32 2.58 13.86
C ILE A 272 -28.35 1.87 14.76
N LYS A 273 -29.61 1.90 14.34
CA LYS A 273 -30.71 1.17 15.00
C LYS A 273 -30.99 -0.10 14.23
N ASN A 274 -31.33 -1.17 14.94
CA ASN A 274 -31.63 -2.49 14.40
C ASN A 274 -30.58 -2.97 13.37
N PRO A 275 -29.29 -3.01 13.76
CA PRO A 275 -28.23 -3.42 12.85
C PRO A 275 -28.36 -4.88 12.43
N ASN A 276 -28.03 -5.18 11.17
CA ASN A 276 -27.72 -6.54 10.76
C ASN A 276 -26.35 -6.92 11.29
N LEU A 277 -26.32 -7.88 12.21
CA LEU A 277 -25.09 -8.37 12.83
C LEU A 277 -24.46 -9.44 11.94
N TRP A 278 -23.15 -9.39 11.78
CA TRP A 278 -22.31 -10.39 11.14
C TRP A 278 -22.24 -11.63 12.02
N SER A 279 -22.41 -12.77 11.36
CA SER A 279 -22.23 -14.12 11.88
C SER A 279 -21.39 -14.93 10.89
N PRO A 280 -20.69 -15.98 11.36
CA PRO A 280 -20.12 -17.01 10.48
C PRO A 280 -21.19 -17.81 9.71
N GLU A 281 -22.40 -17.94 10.28
CA GLU A 281 -23.59 -18.49 9.63
C GLU A 281 -24.18 -17.53 8.60
#